data_AF-A0A940QG85-F1
#
_entry.id   AF-A0A940QG85-F1
#
_cell.length_a   1.000
_cell.length_b   1.000
_cell.length_c   1.000
_cell.angle_alpha   90.00
_cell.angle_beta   90.00
_cell.angle_gamma   90.00
#
_symmetry.space_group_name_H-M   'P 1'
#
loop_
_entity.id
_entity.type
_entity.pdbx_description
1 polymer ?
#
loop_
_entity_poly.entity_id
_entity_poly.type
_entity_poly.pdbx_seq_one_letter_code
_entity_poly.pdbx_strand_id
1 'polypeptide(L)'
;APAMMVALDSGKCDVVVTDAPTAMAACVAYPGFTLLDFTDSEQNYEVSEEEINIGISMQKGNTELKDAINKILSTMTPDDYTALMEEAISLQPLNN
;
A
#
# COMPACT_ATOMS: atom_id res chain seq x y z
N ALA A 1 -1.60 -8.46 -6.15
CA ALA A 1 -0.94 -9.36 -7.13
C ALA A 1 -1.07 -10.83 -6.70
N PRO A 2 -2.07 -11.57 -7.19
CA PRO A 2 -2.35 -12.94 -6.70
C PRO A 2 -1.21 -13.93 -6.98
N ALA A 3 -0.58 -13.84 -8.15
CA ALA A 3 0.47 -14.79 -8.55
C ALA A 3 1.72 -14.75 -7.64
N MET A 4 2.10 -13.57 -7.13
CA MET A 4 3.25 -13.44 -6.23
C MET A 4 2.96 -14.06 -4.86
N MET A 5 1.74 -13.88 -4.34
CA MET A 5 1.33 -14.50 -3.07
C MET A 5 1.21 -16.02 -3.21
N VAL A 6 0.67 -16.51 -4.33
CA VAL A 6 0.67 -17.96 -4.64
C VAL A 6 2.08 -18.52 -4.75
N ALA A 7 3.04 -17.78 -5.31
CA ALA A 7 4.42 -18.23 -5.39
C ALA A 7 5.08 -18.35 -4.01
N LEU A 8 4.81 -17.40 -3.10
CA LEU A 8 5.27 -17.45 -1.72
C LEU A 8 4.63 -18.61 -0.95
N ASP A 9 3.31 -18.75 -1.03
CA ASP A 9 2.55 -19.81 -0.35
C ASP A 9 2.95 -21.22 -0.83
N SER A 10 3.29 -21.36 -2.11
CA SER A 10 3.77 -22.63 -2.69
C SER A 10 5.27 -22.89 -2.49
N GLY A 11 6.01 -21.99 -1.82
CA GLY A 11 7.44 -22.11 -1.60
C GLY A 11 8.30 -21.96 -2.86
N LYS A 12 7.77 -21.35 -3.91
CA LYS A 12 8.53 -21.02 -5.12
C LYS A 12 9.44 -19.81 -4.93
N CYS A 13 9.11 -18.95 -3.98
CA CYS A 13 9.98 -17.86 -3.50
C CYS A 13 9.89 -17.77 -1.99
N ASP A 14 10.96 -17.32 -1.34
CA ASP A 14 11.04 -17.22 0.12
C ASP A 14 10.50 -15.89 0.66
N VAL A 15 10.59 -14.82 -0.14
CA VAL A 15 10.22 -13.45 0.24
C VAL A 15 9.58 -12.74 -0.95
N VAL A 16 8.57 -11.92 -0.66
CA VAL A 16 8.00 -10.94 -1.59
C VAL A 16 8.23 -9.56 -0.99
N VAL A 17 8.83 -8.66 -1.76
CA VAL A 17 9.00 -7.25 -1.40
C VAL A 17 7.88 -6.47 -2.08
N THR A 18 7.06 -5.76 -1.31
CA THR A 18 5.91 -4.99 -1.79
C THR A 18 5.64 -3.83 -0.83
N ASP A 19 4.81 -2.88 -1.26
CA ASP A 19 4.33 -1.77 -0.42
C ASP A 19 3.55 -2.26 0.82
N ALA A 20 3.58 -1.46 1.89
CA ALA A 20 2.94 -1.76 3.16
C ALA A 20 1.46 -2.18 3.04
N PRO A 21 0.57 -1.44 2.33
CA PRO A 21 -0.83 -1.85 2.22
C PRO A 21 -1.00 -3.22 1.57
N THR A 22 -0.24 -3.52 0.50
CA THR A 22 -0.30 -4.82 -0.16
C THR A 22 0.18 -5.95 0.76
N ALA A 23 1.19 -5.70 1.59
CA ALA A 23 1.71 -6.70 2.52
C ALA A 23 0.75 -6.97 3.70
N MET A 24 0.12 -5.92 4.24
CA MET A 24 -0.93 -6.03 5.25
C MET A 24 -2.15 -6.79 4.72
N ALA A 25 -2.60 -6.43 3.51
CA ALA A 25 -3.64 -7.13 2.78
C ALA A 25 -3.33 -8.63 2.59
N ALA A 26 -2.09 -8.96 2.23
CA ALA A 26 -1.64 -10.34 2.05
C ALA A 26 -1.66 -11.13 3.38
N CYS A 27 -1.28 -10.54 4.51
CA CYS A 27 -1.34 -11.21 5.81
C CYS A 27 -2.78 -11.52 6.25
N VAL A 28 -3.75 -10.68 5.85
CA VAL A 28 -5.19 -10.97 6.08
C VAL A 28 -5.65 -12.14 5.21
N ALA A 29 -5.27 -12.16 3.94
CA ALA A 29 -5.69 -13.20 2.99
C ALA A 29 -4.96 -14.55 3.18
N TYR A 30 -3.71 -14.52 3.65
CA TYR A 30 -2.84 -15.67 3.86
C TYR A 30 -2.35 -15.68 5.31
N PRO A 31 -3.10 -16.30 6.25
CA PRO A 31 -2.77 -16.27 7.68
C PRO A 31 -1.40 -16.86 8.05
N GLY A 32 -0.78 -17.64 7.15
CA GLY A 32 0.56 -18.18 7.32
C GLY A 32 1.68 -17.19 6.97
N PHE A 33 1.36 -16.02 6.40
CA PHE A 33 2.35 -15.02 6.04
C PHE A 33 2.71 -14.16 7.24
N THR A 34 3.94 -13.65 7.25
CA THR A 34 4.45 -12.73 8.26
C THR A 34 4.99 -11.49 7.57
N LEU A 35 4.54 -10.33 8.01
CA LEU A 35 5.08 -9.05 7.56
C LEU A 35 6.46 -8.84 8.21
N LEU A 36 7.48 -8.63 7.39
CA LEU A 36 8.79 -8.19 7.83
C LEU A 36 8.87 -6.67 7.68
N ASP A 37 8.68 -5.95 8.78
CA ASP A 37 8.75 -4.49 8.82
C ASP A 37 10.13 -4.01 9.26
N PHE A 38 10.81 -3.27 8.39
CA PHE A 38 12.15 -2.73 8.60
C PHE A 38 12.14 -1.21 8.81
N THR A 39 10.98 -0.56 8.88
CA THR A 39 10.83 0.91 8.81
C THR A 39 11.67 1.65 9.87
N ASP A 40 11.78 1.09 11.07
CA ASP A 40 12.56 1.67 12.19
C ASP A 40 13.96 1.06 12.36
N SER A 41 14.43 0.28 11.39
CA SER A 41 15.73 -0.41 11.46
C SER A 41 16.79 0.27 10.58
N GLU A 42 18.06 0.11 10.93
CA GLU A 42 19.19 0.51 10.08
C GLU A 42 19.23 -0.24 8.73
N GLN A 43 18.40 -1.28 8.58
CA GLN A 43 18.28 -2.09 7.37
C GLN A 43 17.08 -1.69 6.51
N ASN A 44 16.43 -0.56 6.81
CA ASN A 44 15.32 -0.06 6.00
C ASN A 44 15.79 0.18 4.55
N TYR A 45 14.87 0.02 3.61
CA TYR A 45 15.14 0.34 2.21
C TYR A 45 15.25 1.85 2.04
N GLU A 46 16.40 2.31 1.57
CA GLU A 46 16.56 3.69 1.08
C GLU A 46 15.90 3.80 -0.28
N VAL A 47 14.71 4.42 -0.30
CA VAL A 47 13.97 4.77 -1.50
C VAL A 47 13.73 6.27 -1.52
N SER A 48 13.63 6.86 -2.71
CA SER A 48 13.35 8.29 -2.82
C SER A 48 11.94 8.62 -2.34
N GLU A 49 11.70 9.83 -1.84
CA GLU A 49 10.34 10.27 -1.47
C GLU A 49 9.36 10.15 -2.66
N GLU A 50 9.86 10.29 -3.88
CA GLU A 50 9.08 10.12 -5.12
C GLU A 50 8.57 8.69 -5.31
N GLU A 51 9.26 7.69 -4.79
CA GLU A 51 8.86 6.28 -4.83
C GLU A 51 7.90 5.91 -3.68
N ILE A 52 7.91 6.68 -2.59
CA ILE A 52 7.03 6.48 -1.42
C ILE A 52 5.71 7.25 -1.61
N ASN A 53 5.75 8.42 -2.25
CA ASN A 53 4.59 9.31 -2.34
C ASN A 53 3.53 8.77 -3.31
N ILE A 54 2.37 8.40 -2.77
CA ILE A 54 1.20 7.98 -3.56
C ILE A 54 0.48 9.23 -4.09
N GLY A 55 0.34 9.33 -5.41
CA GLY A 55 -0.30 10.46 -6.09
C GLY A 55 -1.58 10.08 -6.84
N ILE A 56 -2.52 11.02 -6.95
CA ILE A 56 -3.73 10.88 -7.78
C ILE A 56 -3.41 11.34 -9.21
N SER A 57 -3.39 10.40 -10.15
CA SER A 57 -3.16 10.71 -11.57
C SER A 57 -4.40 11.38 -12.20
N MET A 58 -4.16 12.41 -13.02
CA MET A 58 -5.22 13.16 -13.70
C MET A 58 -4.77 13.69 -15.06
N GLN A 59 -5.72 14.13 -15.88
CA GLN A 59 -5.42 14.68 -17.20
C GLN A 59 -4.51 15.91 -17.08
N LYS A 60 -3.40 15.88 -17.82
CA LYS A 60 -2.45 17.00 -17.87
C LYS A 60 -3.17 18.29 -18.26
N GLY A 61 -2.96 19.34 -17.48
CA GLY A 61 -3.58 20.66 -17.69
C GLY A 61 -4.93 20.86 -17.01
N ASN A 62 -5.52 19.84 -16.38
CA ASN A 62 -6.78 19.99 -15.63
C ASN A 62 -6.52 20.57 -14.23
N THR A 63 -6.29 21.88 -14.16
CA THR A 63 -5.98 22.58 -12.90
C THR A 63 -7.17 22.67 -11.97
N GLU A 64 -8.39 22.78 -12.49
CA GLU A 64 -9.62 22.85 -11.69
C GLU A 64 -9.80 21.59 -10.84
N LEU A 65 -9.69 20.41 -11.47
CA LEU A 65 -9.78 19.14 -10.77
C LEU A 65 -8.62 18.94 -9.78
N LYS A 66 -7.40 19.30 -10.19
CA LYS A 66 -6.21 19.25 -9.34
C LYS A 66 -6.39 20.07 -8.07
N ASP A 67 -6.83 21.33 -8.20
CA ASP A 67 -6.96 22.25 -7.08
C ASP A 67 -8.13 21.84 -6.17
N ALA A 68 -9.23 21.34 -6.73
CA ALA A 68 -10.36 20.82 -5.95
C ALA A 68 -9.96 19.61 -5.10
N ILE A 69 -9.23 18.64 -5.68
CA ILE A 69 -8.74 17.45 -4.97
C ILE A 69 -7.74 17.85 -3.88
N ASN A 70 -6.72 18.65 -4.23
CA ASN A 70 -5.69 19.07 -3.28
C ASN A 70 -6.28 19.85 -2.10
N LYS A 71 -7.33 20.66 -2.33
CA LYS A 71 -8.02 21.36 -1.25
C LYS A 71 -8.63 20.39 -0.23
N ILE A 72 -9.25 19.31 -0.68
CA ILE A 72 -9.81 18.29 0.21
C ILE A 72 -8.69 17.54 0.93
N LEU A 73 -7.68 17.07 0.19
CA LEU A 73 -6.53 16.35 0.76
C LEU A 73 -5.77 17.18 1.80
N SER A 74 -5.70 18.51 1.64
CA SER A 74 -5.07 19.40 2.62
C SER A 74 -5.77 19.47 3.97
N THR A 75 -7.03 18.99 4.05
CA THR A 75 -7.80 18.91 5.30
C THR A 75 -7.62 17.57 6.02
N MET A 76 -6.94 16.60 5.39
CA MET A 76 -6.74 15.26 5.91
C MET A 76 -5.36 15.12 6.53
N THR A 77 -5.29 14.28 7.55
CA THR A 77 -4.08 13.95 8.31
C THR A 77 -3.52 12.58 7.91
N PRO A 78 -2.25 12.27 8.23
CA PRO A 78 -1.69 10.92 8.11
C PRO A 78 -2.57 9.84 8.75
N ASP A 79 -3.22 10.15 9.87
CA ASP A 79 -4.13 9.23 10.55
C ASP A 79 -5.40 8.97 9.73
N ASP A 80 -5.97 10.00 9.09
CA ASP A 80 -7.12 9.83 8.19
C ASP A 80 -6.80 8.92 7.00
N TYR A 81 -5.60 9.09 6.43
CA TYR A 81 -5.13 8.22 5.35
C TYR A 81 -4.91 6.78 5.81
N THR A 82 -4.38 6.60 7.02
CA THR A 82 -4.19 5.27 7.62
C THR A 82 -5.53 4.58 7.87
N ALA A 83 -6.51 5.29 8.43
CA ALA A 83 -7.84 4.76 8.68
C ALA A 83 -8.56 4.34 7.38
N LEU A 84 -8.48 5.17 6.33
CA LEU A 84 -9.03 4.83 5.01
C LEU A 84 -8.36 3.58 4.40
N MET A 85 -7.06 3.43 4.61
CA MET A 85 -6.30 2.28 4.15
C MET A 85 -6.71 1.01 4.92
N GLU A 86 -6.87 1.08 6.24
CA GLU A 86 -7.38 -0.04 7.06
C GLU A 86 -8.79 -0.46 6.65
N GLU A 87 -9.68 0.51 6.40
CA GLU A 87 -11.03 0.24 5.89
C GLU A 87 -10.96 -0.47 4.52
N ALA A 88 -10.11 0.02 3.61
CA ALA A 88 -9.93 -0.59 2.30
C ALA A 88 -9.39 -2.04 2.39
N ILE A 89 -8.45 -2.30 3.31
CA ILE A 89 -7.94 -3.65 3.59
C ILE A 89 -9.05 -4.54 4.15
N SER A 90 -9.92 -4.02 5.02
CA SER A 90 -11.06 -4.77 5.55
C SER A 90 -12.10 -5.12 4.48
N LEU A 91 -12.21 -4.30 3.43
CA LEU A 91 -13.18 -4.49 2.34
C LEU A 91 -12.59 -5.21 1.12
N GLN A 92 -11.32 -5.58 1.17
CA GLN A 92 -10.66 -6.22 0.04
C GLN A 92 -11.38 -7.54 -0.33
N PRO A 93 -11.52 -7.87 -1.62
CA PRO A 93 -12.09 -9.14 -2.03
C PRO A 93 -11.21 -10.29 -1.52
N LEU A 94 -11.70 -11.05 -0.54
CA LEU A 94 -11.09 -12.30 -0.14
C LEU A 94 -11.65 -13.37 -1.07
N ASN A 95 -10.79 -14.01 -1.86
CA ASN A 95 -11.17 -15.15 -2.68
C ASN A 95 -11.63 -16.28 -1.76
N ASN A 96 -12.95 -16.42 -1.60
CA ASN A 96 -13.59 -17.67 -1.20
C ASN A 96 -14.09 -18.39 -2.46
#